data_AF-A0A4Q1A8L4-F1
#
_entry.id   AF-A0A4Q1A8L4-F1
#
_cell.length_a   1.000
_cell.length_b   1.000
_cell.length_c   1.000
_cell.angle_alpha   90.00
_cell.angle_beta   90.00
_cell.angle_gamma   90.00
#
_symmetry.space_group_name_H-M   'P 1'
#
loop_
_entity.id
_entity.type
_entity.pdbx_description
1 polymer ?
#
loop_
_entity_poly.entity_id
_entity_poly.type
_entity_poly.pdbx_seq_one_letter_code
_entity_poly.pdbx_strand_id
1 'polypeptide(L)'
;MPRRVRQSQIINNFFTFATIVIVSVVLTLYSRYLTPDKKSETTKFIKPTCFSVNSEIRVNNKEYLSKLYKALNKGFYKLESNYIKSIKTKSYIQEYISLNDFNSYFVDAIKSPPLKEPKKYITIKNELIEYEKPNKNFAGVNTSFRINGKEVFGVFTNFVYFDTIKLNETVECTIRTLKTNAKQ
;
A
#
# COMPACT_ATOMS: atom_id res chain seq x y z
N MET A 1 -53.03 42.07 18.26
CA MET A 1 -53.54 40.86 17.57
C MET A 1 -52.60 39.69 17.86
N PRO A 2 -53.04 38.59 18.48
CA PRO A 2 -52.17 37.44 18.70
C PRO A 2 -52.00 36.67 17.37
N ARG A 3 -50.75 36.39 16.99
CA ARG A 3 -50.42 35.59 15.80
C ARG A 3 -50.92 34.15 16.00
N ARG A 4 -51.95 33.74 15.25
CA ARG A 4 -52.32 32.32 15.11
C ARG A 4 -51.19 31.60 14.38
N VAL A 5 -50.36 30.88 15.12
CA VAL A 5 -49.39 29.94 14.54
C VAL A 5 -50.19 28.85 13.82
N ARG A 6 -49.95 28.66 12.52
CA ARG A 6 -50.69 27.68 11.72
C ARG A 6 -50.39 26.28 12.27
N GLN A 7 -51.41 25.58 12.77
CA GLN A 7 -51.27 24.24 13.35
C GLN A 7 -50.56 23.25 12.41
N SER A 8 -50.68 23.44 11.09
CA SER A 8 -49.95 22.65 10.09
C SER A 8 -48.42 22.77 10.19
N GLN A 9 -47.88 23.94 10.57
CA GLN A 9 -46.44 24.10 10.79
C GLN A 9 -45.95 23.38 12.04
N ILE A 10 -46.77 23.33 13.10
CA ILE A 10 -46.44 22.62 14.34
C ILE A 10 -46.42 21.10 14.09
N ILE A 11 -47.43 20.59 13.38
CA ILE A 11 -47.52 19.16 13.03
C ILE A 11 -46.37 18.75 12.11
N ASN A 12 -46.05 19.56 11.10
CA ASN A 12 -44.98 19.24 10.16
C ASN A 12 -43.59 19.27 10.84
N ASN A 13 -43.35 20.22 11.74
CA ASN A 13 -42.10 20.24 12.53
C ASN A 13 -42.01 19.06 13.50
N PHE A 14 -43.11 18.64 14.13
CA PHE A 14 -43.11 17.48 15.02
C PHE A 14 -42.84 16.17 14.27
N PHE A 15 -43.44 15.99 13.09
CA PHE A 15 -43.20 14.82 12.25
C PHE A 15 -41.76 14.75 11.73
N THR A 16 -41.20 15.92 11.38
CA THR A 16 -39.80 16.05 10.98
C THR A 16 -38.85 15.74 12.14
N PHE A 17 -39.16 16.21 13.35
CA PHE A 17 -38.37 15.91 14.54
C PHE A 17 -38.39 14.41 14.88
N ALA A 18 -39.58 13.79 14.87
CA ALA A 18 -39.73 12.36 15.14
C ALA A 18 -38.95 11.49 14.15
N THR A 19 -38.99 11.85 12.85
CA THR A 19 -38.24 11.12 11.83
C THR A 19 -36.72 11.25 12.00
N ILE A 20 -36.21 12.44 12.35
CA ILE A 20 -34.79 12.64 12.67
C ILE A 20 -34.36 11.77 13.86
N VAL A 21 -35.17 11.73 14.93
CA VAL A 21 -34.89 10.91 16.11
C VAL A 21 -34.85 9.42 15.74
N ILE A 22 -35.85 8.92 15.01
CA ILE A 22 -35.90 7.50 14.61
C ILE A 22 -34.69 7.13 13.73
N VAL A 23 -34.36 7.95 12.73
CA VAL A 23 -33.21 7.71 11.85
C VAL A 23 -31.90 7.72 12.62
N SER A 24 -31.73 8.64 13.58
CA SER A 24 -30.52 8.71 14.42
C SER A 24 -30.35 7.48 15.31
N VAL A 25 -31.45 6.96 15.89
CA VAL A 25 -31.42 5.75 16.72
C VAL A 25 -31.06 4.52 15.86
N VAL A 26 -31.67 4.39 14.68
CA VAL A 26 -31.38 3.28 13.74
C VAL A 26 -29.93 3.31 13.28
N LEU A 27 -29.39 4.47 12.90
CA LEU A 27 -27.98 4.63 12.54
C LEU A 27 -27.04 4.24 13.69
N THR A 28 -27.37 4.65 14.92
CA THR A 28 -26.56 4.34 16.10
C THR A 28 -26.58 2.85 16.40
N LEU A 29 -27.75 2.20 16.33
CA LEU A 29 -27.88 0.75 16.52
C LEU A 29 -27.17 -0.04 15.42
N TYR A 30 -27.29 0.40 14.17
CA TYR A 30 -26.60 -0.22 13.03
C TYR A 30 -25.08 -0.12 13.19
N SER A 31 -24.57 1.06 13.52
CA SER A 31 -23.13 1.28 13.74
C SER A 31 -22.59 0.47 14.92
N ARG A 32 -23.36 0.32 16.00
CA ARG A 32 -22.87 -0.27 17.26
C ARG A 32 -23.05 -1.78 17.34
N TYR A 33 -24.09 -2.34 16.72
CA TYR A 33 -24.46 -3.75 16.89
C TYR A 33 -24.44 -4.56 15.60
N LEU A 34 -24.68 -3.95 14.44
CA LEU A 34 -24.71 -4.65 13.15
C LEU A 34 -23.41 -4.51 12.36
N THR A 35 -22.55 -3.57 12.74
CA THR A 35 -21.19 -3.51 12.22
C THR A 35 -20.36 -4.46 13.08
N PRO A 36 -19.88 -5.60 12.55
CA PRO A 36 -19.05 -6.48 13.35
C PRO A 36 -17.80 -5.71 13.75
N ASP A 37 -17.62 -5.50 15.06
CA ASP A 37 -16.34 -5.16 15.63
C ASP A 37 -15.39 -6.29 15.23
N LYS A 38 -14.66 -6.08 14.14
CA LYS A 38 -13.53 -6.92 13.80
C LYS A 38 -12.52 -6.73 14.92
N LYS A 39 -12.64 -7.53 15.98
CA LYS A 39 -11.54 -7.83 16.89
C LYS A 39 -10.46 -8.44 16.01
N SER A 40 -9.60 -7.59 15.46
CA SER A 40 -8.40 -8.03 14.80
C SER A 40 -7.58 -8.70 15.88
N GLU A 41 -7.46 -10.02 15.85
CA GLU A 41 -6.29 -10.66 16.41
C GLU A 41 -5.09 -9.97 15.77
N THR A 42 -4.43 -9.11 16.53
CA THR A 42 -3.29 -8.36 16.04
C THR A 42 -2.13 -9.33 15.91
N THR A 43 -2.08 -10.09 14.82
CA THR A 43 -0.82 -10.68 14.36
C THR A 43 0.18 -9.53 14.23
N LYS A 44 1.15 -9.52 15.13
CA LYS A 44 2.08 -8.41 15.30
C LYS A 44 3.02 -8.43 14.10
N PHE A 45 2.86 -7.46 13.20
CA PHE A 45 3.72 -7.33 12.04
C PHE A 45 5.17 -7.12 12.51
N ILE A 46 6.06 -8.00 12.08
CA ILE A 46 7.49 -7.93 12.41
C ILE A 46 8.18 -7.09 11.34
N LYS A 47 8.64 -5.90 11.72
CA LYS A 47 9.56 -5.09 10.90
C LYS A 47 10.99 -5.62 11.11
N PRO A 48 11.65 -6.19 10.08
CA PRO A 48 13.03 -6.65 10.21
C PRO A 48 14.01 -5.49 10.35
N THR A 49 15.17 -5.78 10.94
CA THR A 49 16.24 -4.80 11.20
C THR A 49 17.03 -4.39 9.96
N CYS A 50 16.84 -5.07 8.82
CA CYS A 50 17.59 -4.79 7.59
C CYS A 50 17.15 -3.51 6.87
N PHE A 51 16.04 -2.89 7.27
CA PHE A 51 15.63 -1.62 6.69
C PHE A 51 16.40 -0.45 7.28
N SER A 52 16.77 0.51 6.42
CA SER A 52 17.37 1.76 6.86
C SER A 52 16.36 2.61 7.66
N VAL A 53 16.87 3.60 8.39
CA VAL A 53 16.03 4.62 9.06
C VAL A 53 15.15 5.40 8.09
N ASN A 54 15.55 5.45 6.81
CA ASN A 54 14.85 6.16 5.74
C ASN A 54 13.83 5.28 5.01
N SER A 55 13.47 4.12 5.59
CA SER A 55 12.56 3.15 5.00
C SER A 55 11.23 3.08 5.74
N GLU A 56 10.16 3.25 4.98
CA GLU A 56 8.77 3.17 5.41
C GLU A 56 8.10 1.92 4.86
N ILE A 57 7.36 1.22 5.73
CA ILE A 57 6.64 0.00 5.37
C ILE A 57 5.16 0.26 5.47
N ARG A 58 4.42 -0.12 4.43
CA ARG A 58 2.97 0.03 4.32
C ARG A 58 2.34 -1.35 4.24
N VAL A 59 1.38 -1.61 5.13
CA VAL A 59 0.65 -2.88 5.20
C VAL A 59 -0.84 -2.56 5.26
N ASN A 60 -1.51 -2.68 4.11
CA ASN A 60 -2.92 -2.29 4.02
C ASN A 60 -3.85 -3.46 4.35
N ASN A 61 -3.42 -4.70 4.10
CA ASN A 61 -4.22 -5.87 4.45
C ASN A 61 -3.33 -7.09 4.77
N LYS A 62 -3.27 -7.43 6.06
CA LYS A 62 -2.46 -8.55 6.57
C LYS A 62 -2.95 -9.92 6.08
N GLU A 63 -4.27 -10.10 5.93
CA GLU A 63 -4.87 -11.38 5.53
C GLU A 63 -4.41 -11.84 4.13
N TYR A 64 -4.06 -10.89 3.26
CA TYR A 64 -3.58 -11.19 1.92
C TYR A 64 -2.07 -11.43 1.83
N LEU A 65 -1.27 -11.15 2.88
CA LEU A 65 0.19 -11.34 2.84
C LEU A 65 0.57 -12.80 2.56
N SER A 66 -0.13 -13.74 3.20
CA SER A 66 0.10 -15.18 2.99
C SER A 66 -0.23 -15.62 1.56
N LYS A 67 -1.35 -15.14 1.00
CA LYS A 67 -1.76 -15.40 -0.40
C LYS A 67 -0.76 -14.80 -1.39
N LEU A 68 -0.31 -13.57 -1.11
CA LEU A 68 0.66 -12.84 -1.92
C LEU A 68 1.99 -13.59 -1.97
N TYR A 69 2.54 -13.98 -0.82
CA TYR A 69 3.80 -14.73 -0.76
C TYR A 69 3.70 -16.11 -1.43
N LYS A 70 2.57 -16.82 -1.26
CA LYS A 70 2.31 -18.09 -1.96
C LYS A 70 2.27 -17.90 -3.49
N ALA A 71 1.71 -16.80 -3.98
CA ALA A 71 1.68 -16.49 -5.40
C ALA A 71 3.08 -16.20 -5.96
N LEU A 72 3.90 -15.43 -5.22
CA LEU A 72 5.30 -15.16 -5.59
C LEU A 72 6.10 -16.46 -5.76
N ASN A 73 6.04 -17.36 -4.77
CA ASN A 73 6.81 -18.61 -4.80
C ASN A 73 6.41 -19.52 -5.98
N LYS A 74 5.17 -19.41 -6.47
CA LYS A 74 4.68 -20.17 -7.63
C LYS A 74 4.94 -19.47 -8.98
N GLY A 75 5.60 -18.31 -8.99
CA GLY A 75 5.84 -17.54 -10.21
C GLY A 75 4.62 -16.77 -10.73
N PHE A 76 3.53 -16.66 -9.95
CA PHE A 76 2.32 -15.92 -10.33
C PHE A 76 2.47 -14.42 -10.08
N TYR A 77 3.49 -13.81 -10.65
CA TYR A 77 3.74 -12.38 -10.50
C TYR A 77 4.28 -11.76 -11.78
N LYS A 78 4.09 -10.45 -11.89
CA LYS A 78 4.62 -9.61 -12.95
C LYS A 78 5.35 -8.43 -12.34
N LEU A 79 6.54 -8.13 -12.85
CA LEU A 79 7.31 -6.95 -12.47
C LEU A 79 6.92 -5.78 -13.39
N GLU A 80 6.57 -4.66 -12.79
CA GLU A 80 6.27 -3.40 -13.49
C GLU A 80 7.13 -2.30 -12.89
N SER A 81 8.35 -2.19 -13.40
CA SER A 81 9.35 -1.24 -12.94
C SER A 81 9.42 -0.03 -13.87
N ASN A 82 9.44 1.17 -13.31
CA ASN A 82 9.50 2.43 -14.05
C ASN A 82 10.48 3.42 -13.38
N TYR A 83 11.00 4.35 -14.17
CA TYR A 83 11.71 5.51 -13.66
C TYR A 83 10.76 6.69 -13.48
N ILE A 84 10.88 7.38 -12.35
CA ILE A 84 10.30 8.70 -12.13
C ILE A 84 11.47 9.68 -12.18
N LYS A 85 11.67 10.29 -13.36
CA LYS A 85 12.79 11.18 -13.64
C LYS A 85 12.55 12.56 -13.03
N SER A 86 13.65 13.26 -12.73
CA SER A 86 13.62 14.70 -12.52
C SER A 86 13.10 15.41 -13.78
N ILE A 87 12.26 16.42 -13.58
CA ILE A 87 11.64 17.24 -14.62
C ILE A 87 12.50 18.49 -14.88
N LYS A 88 13.01 19.13 -13.82
CA LYS A 88 13.73 20.41 -13.93
C LYS A 88 15.23 20.24 -14.15
N THR A 89 15.81 19.15 -13.68
CA THR A 89 17.24 18.86 -13.81
C THR A 89 17.47 17.66 -14.71
N LYS A 90 18.69 17.56 -15.27
CA LYS A 90 19.05 16.38 -16.06
C LYS A 90 18.95 15.13 -15.18
N SER A 91 18.24 14.12 -15.66
CA SER A 91 18.07 12.83 -14.99
C SER A 91 19.22 11.90 -15.32
N TYR A 92 19.76 11.24 -14.30
CA TYR A 92 20.89 10.31 -14.39
C TYR A 92 20.54 8.90 -13.90
N ILE A 93 19.38 8.67 -13.30
CA ILE A 93 19.05 7.37 -12.66
C ILE A 93 19.15 6.16 -13.61
N GLN A 94 18.91 6.37 -14.91
CA GLN A 94 19.02 5.34 -15.95
C GLN A 94 20.47 4.97 -16.29
N GLU A 95 21.41 5.86 -15.99
CA GLU A 95 22.85 5.63 -16.19
C GLU A 95 23.42 4.73 -15.09
N TYR A 96 22.77 4.67 -13.91
CA TYR A 96 23.23 3.87 -12.77
C TYR A 96 22.72 2.44 -12.75
N ILE A 97 21.49 2.20 -13.21
CA ILE A 97 20.90 0.86 -13.26
C ILE A 97 19.87 0.78 -14.38
N SER A 98 19.82 -0.35 -15.09
CA SER A 98 18.73 -0.62 -16.03
C SER A 98 17.51 -1.22 -15.31
N LEU A 99 16.31 -1.07 -15.88
CA LEU A 99 15.11 -1.71 -15.29
C LEU A 99 15.21 -3.24 -15.30
N ASN A 100 15.95 -3.81 -16.25
CA ASN A 100 16.17 -5.25 -16.33
C ASN A 100 17.05 -5.74 -15.19
N ASP A 101 18.14 -5.04 -14.89
CA ASP A 101 19.02 -5.36 -13.76
C ASP A 101 18.29 -5.15 -12.43
N PHE A 102 17.48 -4.09 -12.34
CA PHE A 102 16.67 -3.87 -11.14
C PHE A 102 15.60 -4.96 -10.97
N ASN A 103 15.00 -5.42 -12.07
CA ASN A 103 14.04 -6.52 -12.06
C ASN A 103 14.69 -7.84 -11.63
N SER A 104 15.95 -8.10 -11.99
CA SER A 104 16.63 -9.34 -11.60
C SER A 104 16.79 -9.44 -10.09
N TYR A 105 17.01 -8.33 -9.37
CA TYR A 105 17.04 -8.34 -7.89
C TYR A 105 15.77 -8.94 -7.27
N PHE A 106 14.60 -8.67 -7.85
CA PHE A 106 13.35 -9.27 -7.37
C PHE A 106 13.29 -10.76 -7.68
N VAL A 107 13.66 -11.17 -8.89
CA VAL A 107 13.67 -12.57 -9.30
C VAL A 107 14.59 -13.39 -8.39
N ASP A 108 15.79 -12.86 -8.13
CA ASP A 108 16.82 -13.47 -7.28
C ASP A 108 16.35 -13.55 -5.81
N ALA A 109 15.76 -12.47 -5.28
CA ALA A 109 15.26 -12.44 -3.91
C ALA A 109 14.04 -13.36 -3.70
N ILE A 110 13.15 -13.48 -4.70
CA ILE A 110 11.97 -14.37 -4.65
C ILE A 110 12.38 -15.84 -4.81
N LYS A 111 13.46 -16.12 -5.56
CA LYS A 111 13.95 -17.46 -5.91
C LYS A 111 12.96 -18.29 -6.73
N SER A 112 12.10 -17.63 -7.49
CA SER A 112 11.14 -18.27 -8.39
C SER A 112 10.93 -17.37 -9.61
N PRO A 113 11.22 -17.82 -10.84
CA PRO A 113 11.05 -17.00 -12.02
C PRO A 113 9.56 -16.73 -12.30
N PRO A 114 9.22 -15.56 -12.88
CA PRO A 114 7.85 -15.27 -13.26
C PRO A 114 7.41 -16.20 -14.40
N LEU A 115 6.15 -16.63 -14.37
CA LEU A 115 5.55 -17.34 -15.50
C LEU A 115 5.45 -16.39 -16.71
N LYS A 116 5.65 -16.92 -17.93
CA LYS A 116 5.64 -16.10 -19.15
C LYS A 116 4.28 -15.42 -19.39
N GLU A 117 3.18 -16.13 -19.15
CA GLU A 117 1.81 -15.64 -19.41
C GLU A 117 0.78 -16.13 -18.38
N PRO A 118 0.86 -15.67 -17.12
CA PRO A 118 -0.07 -16.09 -16.08
C PRO A 118 -1.46 -15.46 -16.29
N LYS A 119 -2.52 -16.27 -16.30
CA LYS A 119 -3.92 -15.77 -16.30
C LYS A 119 -4.28 -15.00 -15.01
N LYS A 120 -3.63 -15.34 -13.90
CA LYS A 120 -3.80 -14.70 -12.58
C LYS A 120 -2.42 -14.43 -12.00
N TYR A 121 -2.16 -13.19 -11.65
CA TYR A 121 -0.88 -12.77 -11.10
C TYR A 121 -1.04 -11.63 -10.11
N ILE A 122 -0.01 -11.44 -9.30
CA ILE A 122 0.18 -10.22 -8.50
C ILE A 122 1.12 -9.29 -9.26
N THR A 123 0.89 -7.99 -9.12
CA THR A 123 1.77 -6.98 -9.72
C THR A 123 2.72 -6.48 -8.66
N ILE A 124 4.02 -6.57 -8.93
CA ILE A 124 5.05 -5.86 -8.16
C ILE A 124 5.35 -4.59 -8.94
N LYS A 125 4.78 -3.48 -8.51
CA LYS A 125 5.05 -2.18 -9.10
C LYS A 125 6.26 -1.57 -8.40
N ASN A 126 7.29 -1.24 -9.16
CA ASN A 126 8.50 -0.59 -8.63
C ASN A 126 8.74 0.75 -9.32
N GLU A 127 9.04 1.77 -8.53
CA GLU A 127 9.36 3.09 -9.04
C GLU A 127 10.73 3.50 -8.51
N LEU A 128 11.68 3.69 -9.43
CA LEU A 128 12.97 4.31 -9.17
C LEU A 128 12.82 5.82 -9.36
N ILE A 129 12.82 6.55 -8.26
CA ILE A 129 12.51 7.98 -8.22
C ILE A 129 13.82 8.75 -8.11
N GLU A 130 14.06 9.67 -9.03
CA GLU A 130 15.16 10.64 -8.96
C GLU A 130 14.62 11.98 -8.49
N TYR A 131 15.22 12.55 -7.45
CA TYR A 131 14.76 13.82 -6.91
C TYR A 131 15.35 15.03 -7.63
N GLU A 132 14.57 16.11 -7.66
CA GLU A 132 15.03 17.41 -8.15
C GLU A 132 16.15 17.96 -7.28
N LYS A 133 17.18 18.57 -7.89
CA LYS A 133 18.20 19.30 -7.14
C LYS A 133 17.76 20.75 -6.89
N PRO A 134 18.08 21.34 -5.72
CA PRO A 134 18.77 20.73 -4.58
C PRO A 134 17.82 19.92 -3.69
N ASN A 135 18.13 18.65 -3.43
CA ASN A 135 17.46 17.81 -2.44
C ASN A 135 18.54 17.04 -1.65
N LYS A 136 18.30 16.84 -0.34
CA LYS A 136 19.19 16.06 0.52
C LYS A 136 19.26 14.59 0.10
N ASN A 137 18.16 14.05 -0.40
CA ASN A 137 18.11 12.71 -0.97
C ASN A 137 18.33 12.79 -2.47
N PHE A 138 19.12 11.88 -3.00
CA PHE A 138 19.35 11.74 -4.44
C PHE A 138 18.22 10.98 -5.12
N ALA A 139 17.79 9.88 -4.50
CA ALA A 139 16.78 8.99 -5.08
C ALA A 139 15.87 8.36 -4.01
N GLY A 140 14.76 7.81 -4.46
CA GLY A 140 13.87 6.97 -3.67
C GLY A 140 13.47 5.73 -4.45
N VAL A 141 13.16 4.65 -3.75
CA VAL A 141 12.59 3.45 -4.36
C VAL A 141 11.28 3.11 -3.69
N ASN A 142 10.22 3.02 -4.49
CA ASN A 142 8.89 2.68 -4.05
C ASN A 142 8.48 1.32 -4.64
N THR A 143 8.39 0.32 -3.79
CA THR A 143 7.97 -1.03 -4.14
C THR A 143 6.57 -1.27 -3.61
N SER A 144 5.64 -1.72 -4.46
CA SER A 144 4.24 -1.90 -4.14
C SER A 144 3.74 -3.25 -4.69
N PHE A 145 3.37 -4.16 -3.79
CA PHE A 145 2.78 -5.44 -4.15
C PHE A 145 1.26 -5.32 -4.18
N ARG A 146 0.69 -5.63 -5.34
CA ARG A 146 -0.71 -5.36 -5.64
C ARG A 146 -1.44 -6.62 -6.08
N ILE A 147 -2.66 -6.77 -5.57
CA ILE A 147 -3.62 -7.78 -6.02
C ILE A 147 -4.79 -7.03 -6.64
N ASN A 148 -5.09 -7.30 -7.91
CA ASN A 148 -6.15 -6.61 -8.66
C ASN A 148 -6.05 -5.08 -8.58
N GLY A 149 -4.83 -4.54 -8.70
CA GLY A 149 -4.55 -3.10 -8.63
C GLY A 149 -4.52 -2.48 -7.22
N LYS A 150 -4.98 -3.20 -6.18
CA LYS A 150 -4.96 -2.72 -4.80
C LYS A 150 -3.67 -3.11 -4.10
N GLU A 151 -2.97 -2.14 -3.50
CA GLU A 151 -1.75 -2.39 -2.72
C GLU A 151 -2.07 -3.14 -1.43
N VAL A 152 -1.37 -4.25 -1.22
CA VAL A 152 -1.46 -5.09 -0.03
C VAL A 152 -0.27 -4.82 0.90
N PHE A 153 0.92 -4.71 0.30
CA PHE A 153 2.19 -4.49 0.98
C PHE A 153 3.04 -3.53 0.16
N GLY A 154 3.70 -2.59 0.80
CA GLY A 154 4.57 -1.65 0.14
C GLY A 154 5.77 -1.28 1.01
N VAL A 155 6.87 -0.93 0.36
CA VAL A 155 8.07 -0.42 1.00
C VAL A 155 8.54 0.78 0.20
N PHE A 156 8.85 1.85 0.91
CA PHE A 156 9.46 3.03 0.34
C PHE A 156 10.79 3.28 1.05
N THR A 157 11.86 3.54 0.31
CA THR A 157 13.18 3.83 0.88
C THR A 157 13.80 5.04 0.19
N ASN A 158 14.27 6.00 0.98
CA ASN A 158 15.05 7.13 0.49
C ASN A 158 16.56 6.87 0.56
N PHE A 159 17.26 7.24 -0.51
CA PHE A 159 18.70 7.13 -0.67
C PHE A 159 19.34 8.51 -0.72
N VAL A 160 20.29 8.76 0.18
CA VAL A 160 21.10 9.98 0.17
C VAL A 160 21.98 10.04 -1.08
N TYR A 161 22.52 8.89 -1.49
CA TYR A 161 23.26 8.67 -2.73
C TYR A 161 22.79 7.35 -3.35
N PHE A 162 22.80 7.26 -4.67
CA PHE A 162 22.38 6.03 -5.35
C PHE A 162 23.48 4.97 -5.25
N ASP A 163 23.11 3.80 -4.74
CA ASP A 163 24.00 2.67 -4.53
C ASP A 163 23.22 1.39 -4.87
N THR A 164 23.66 0.71 -5.91
CA THR A 164 23.02 -0.50 -6.43
C THR A 164 23.09 -1.66 -5.44
N ILE A 165 24.11 -1.72 -4.59
CA ILE A 165 24.25 -2.73 -3.54
C ILE A 165 23.15 -2.52 -2.51
N LYS A 166 23.01 -1.30 -1.99
CA LYS A 166 21.94 -0.96 -1.02
C LYS A 166 20.55 -1.11 -1.61
N LEU A 167 20.41 -0.85 -2.91
CA LEU A 167 19.17 -1.10 -3.62
C LEU A 167 18.81 -2.58 -3.62
N ASN A 168 19.76 -3.45 -3.96
CA ASN A 168 19.56 -4.90 -3.89
C ASN A 168 19.23 -5.37 -2.46
N GLU A 169 19.99 -4.93 -1.46
CA GLU A 169 19.72 -5.23 -0.04
C GLU A 169 18.30 -4.79 0.38
N THR A 170 17.82 -3.65 -0.12
CA THR A 170 16.46 -3.17 0.14
C THR A 170 15.41 -4.10 -0.46
N VAL A 171 15.65 -4.61 -1.67
CA VAL A 171 14.77 -5.59 -2.32
C VAL A 171 14.76 -6.91 -1.54
N GLU A 172 15.94 -7.43 -1.18
CA GLU A 172 16.05 -8.64 -0.36
C GLU A 172 15.34 -8.50 0.99
N CYS A 173 15.54 -7.36 1.66
CA CYS A 173 14.88 -7.07 2.93
C CYS A 173 13.36 -6.99 2.77
N THR A 174 12.88 -6.44 1.66
CA THR A 174 11.44 -6.36 1.32
C THR A 174 10.83 -7.75 1.16
N ILE A 175 11.45 -8.63 0.37
CA ILE A 175 10.97 -10.00 0.18
C ILE A 175 11.06 -10.82 1.47
N ARG A 176 12.15 -10.67 2.24
CA ARG A 176 12.32 -11.31 3.54
C ARG A 176 11.25 -10.87 4.54
N THR A 177 10.93 -9.59 4.58
CA THR A 177 9.85 -9.04 5.43
C THR A 177 8.52 -9.66 5.10
N LEU A 178 8.18 -9.72 3.81
CA LEU A 178 6.97 -10.36 3.35
C LEU A 178 6.94 -11.84 3.75
N LYS A 179 8.03 -12.58 3.53
CA LYS A 179 8.15 -14.00 3.91
C LYS A 179 7.93 -14.25 5.39
N THR A 180 8.53 -13.42 6.26
CA THR A 180 8.40 -13.56 7.72
C THR A 180 6.95 -13.34 8.16
N ASN A 181 6.30 -12.31 7.62
CA ASN A 181 4.93 -11.95 8.01
C ASN A 181 3.85 -12.77 7.29
N ALA A 182 4.18 -13.47 6.21
CA ALA A 182 3.28 -14.38 5.50
C ALA A 182 3.16 -15.78 6.14
N LYS A 183 4.08 -16.13 7.05
CA LYS A 183 4.11 -17.41 7.78
C LYS A 183 3.38 -17.37 9.12
N GLN A 184 2.97 -16.17 9.56
CA GLN A 184 2.11 -15.98 10.73
C GLN A 184 0.66 -16.19 10.33
#